data_AF-A0A061SSU8-F1
#
_entry.id   AF-A0A061SSU8-F1
#
_cell.length_a   1.000
_cell.length_b   1.000
_cell.length_c   1.000
_cell.angle_alpha   90.00
_cell.angle_beta   90.00
_cell.angle_gamma   90.00
#
_symmetry.space_group_name_H-M   'P 1'
#
loop_
_entity.id
_entity.type
_entity.pdbx_description
1 polymer ?
#
loop_
_entity_poly.entity_id
_entity_poly.type
_entity_poly.pdbx_seq_one_letter_code
_entity_poly.pdbx_strand_id
1 'polypeptide(L)'
;MNDFQNKLDLNQSQLEVIEAALHTQSKILNVQASTGSRAARTKLNEVKTVLAQIAQAKAPEPMKPCARIGSGWLGMSRIFG
;
A
#
# COMPACT_ATOMS: atom_id res chain seq x y z
N MET A 1 2.80 12.77 -28.83
CA MET A 1 1.75 13.03 -27.82
C MET A 1 2.45 13.45 -26.55
N ASN A 2 2.23 14.67 -26.05
CA ASN A 2 2.80 15.11 -24.78
C ASN A 2 1.96 14.51 -23.64
N ASP A 3 2.55 13.57 -22.91
CA ASP A 3 2.04 13.11 -21.63
C ASP A 3 2.18 14.22 -20.60
N PHE A 4 1.23 15.16 -20.61
CA PHE A 4 0.99 16.05 -19.50
C PHE A 4 0.43 15.20 -18.35
N GLN A 5 1.32 14.48 -17.67
CA GLN A 5 1.13 14.03 -16.31
C GLN A 5 0.86 15.30 -15.50
N ASN A 6 -0.40 15.71 -15.43
CA ASN A 6 -0.89 16.76 -14.56
C ASN A 6 -0.61 16.29 -13.15
N LYS A 7 0.59 16.61 -12.66
CA LYS A 7 0.97 16.46 -11.27
C LYS A 7 0.01 17.37 -10.51
N LEU A 8 -1.09 16.78 -10.04
CA LEU A 8 -2.03 17.46 -9.16
C LEU A 8 -1.23 17.86 -7.92
N ASP A 9 -0.80 19.12 -7.87
CA ASP A 9 -0.29 19.74 -6.64
C ASP A 9 -1.49 19.93 -5.70
N LEU A 10 -1.93 18.82 -5.11
CA LEU A 10 -2.93 18.82 -4.06
C LEU A 10 -2.32 19.48 -2.83
N ASN A 11 -3.02 20.47 -2.28
CA ASN A 11 -2.62 21.05 -1.01
C ASN A 11 -2.75 19.99 0.10
N GLN A 12 -1.91 20.05 1.13
CA GLN A 12 -1.87 19.07 2.22
C GLN A 12 -3.25 18.86 2.87
N SER A 13 -4.05 19.92 2.99
CA SER A 13 -5.43 19.87 3.50
C SER A 13 -6.38 19.10 2.58
N GLN A 14 -6.22 19.22 1.26
CA GLN A 14 -7.03 18.47 0.29
C GLN A 14 -6.66 16.99 0.32
N LEU A 15 -5.37 16.68 0.47
CA LEU A 15 -4.89 15.30 0.61
C LEU A 15 -5.48 14.63 1.86
N GLU A 16 -5.60 15.35 2.98
CA GLU A 16 -6.20 14.85 4.21
C GLU A 16 -7.70 14.54 4.06
N VAL A 17 -8.44 15.37 3.34
CA VAL A 17 -9.86 15.10 3.04
C VAL A 17 -10.00 13.83 2.19
N ILE A 18 -9.14 13.67 1.18
CA ILE A 18 -9.13 12.47 0.31
C ILE A 18 -8.77 11.23 1.14
N GLU A 19 -7.75 11.31 1.98
CA GLU A 19 -7.33 10.23 2.88
C GLU A 19 -8.47 9.81 3.83
N ALA A 20 -9.16 10.77 4.45
CA ALA A 20 -10.30 10.52 5.31
C ALA A 20 -11.47 9.83 4.57
N ALA A 21 -11.74 10.27 3.33
CA ALA A 21 -12.75 9.64 2.48
C ALA A 21 -12.38 8.19 2.12
N LEU A 22 -11.13 7.93 1.75
CA LEU A 22 -10.62 6.60 1.44
C LEU A 22 -10.64 5.66 2.65
N HIS A 23 -10.33 6.17 3.85
CA HIS A 23 -10.49 5.40 5.09
C HIS A 23 -11.95 5.01 5.33
N THR A 24 -12.89 5.90 5.07
CA THR A 24 -14.32 5.62 5.18
C THR A 24 -14.74 4.56 4.16
N GLN A 25 -14.30 4.67 2.91
CA GLN A 25 -14.57 3.69 1.87
C GLN A 25 -13.99 2.31 2.21
N SER A 26 -12.78 2.27 2.77
CA SER A 26 -12.14 1.05 3.25
C SER A 26 -12.98 0.35 4.33
N LYS A 27 -13.57 1.09 5.28
CA LYS A 27 -14.46 0.52 6.30
C LYS A 27 -15.71 -0.12 5.69
N ILE A 28 -16.38 0.56 4.75
CA ILE A 28 -17.57 0.03 4.07
C ILE A 28 -17.23 -1.23 3.27
N LEU A 29 -16.14 -1.17 2.48
CA LEU A 29 -15.67 -2.31 1.71
C LEU A 29 -15.24 -3.48 2.60
N ASN A 30 -14.73 -3.21 3.81
CA ASN A 30 -14.37 -4.26 4.77
C ASN A 30 -15.61 -5.00 5.25
N VAL A 31 -16.69 -4.28 5.56
CA VAL A 31 -17.98 -4.90 5.90
C VAL A 31 -18.48 -5.74 4.72
N GLN A 32 -18.49 -5.21 3.49
CA GLN A 32 -18.93 -5.97 2.30
C GLN A 32 -18.01 -7.18 1.98
N ALA A 33 -16.71 -7.06 2.22
CA ALA A 33 -15.75 -8.15 2.04
C ALA A 33 -15.93 -9.25 3.09
N SER A 34 -16.35 -8.88 4.31
CA SER A 34 -16.66 -9.81 5.39
C SER A 34 -17.89 -10.67 5.09
N THR A 35 -18.84 -10.15 4.28
CA THR A 35 -19.98 -10.93 3.77
C THR A 35 -19.62 -11.85 2.59
N GLY A 36 -18.33 -12.02 2.30
CA GLY A 36 -17.83 -12.92 1.25
C GLY A 36 -17.80 -12.32 -0.16
N SER A 37 -18.11 -11.04 -0.34
CA SER A 37 -18.07 -10.41 -1.66
C SER A 37 -16.63 -10.31 -2.19
N ARG A 38 -16.32 -11.10 -3.23
CA ARG A 38 -15.01 -11.11 -3.88
C ARG A 38 -14.68 -9.76 -4.53
N ALA A 39 -15.68 -9.12 -5.16
CA ALA A 39 -15.52 -7.79 -5.75
C ALA A 39 -15.18 -6.72 -4.69
N ALA A 40 -15.82 -6.79 -3.51
CA ALA A 40 -15.51 -5.89 -2.40
C ALA A 40 -14.09 -6.10 -1.87
N ARG A 41 -13.62 -7.35 -1.77
CA ARG A 41 -12.23 -7.67 -1.38
C ARG A 41 -11.21 -7.08 -2.36
N THR A 42 -11.44 -7.19 -3.66
CA THR A 42 -10.56 -6.60 -4.68
C THR A 42 -10.47 -5.09 -4.51
N LYS A 43 -11.62 -4.40 -4.44
CA LYS A 43 -11.65 -2.94 -4.23
C LYS A 43 -11.03 -2.51 -2.91
N LEU A 44 -11.21 -3.29 -1.84
CA LEU A 44 -10.56 -3.02 -0.55
C LEU A 44 -9.03 -3.02 -0.68
N ASN A 45 -8.47 -3.99 -1.43
CA ASN A 45 -7.02 -4.07 -1.63
C ASN A 45 -6.50 -2.89 -2.47
N GLU A 46 -7.25 -2.47 -3.49
CA GLU A 46 -6.94 -1.26 -4.26
C GLU A 46 -6.89 -0.02 -3.36
N VAL A 47 -7.93 0.20 -2.54
CA VAL A 47 -8.00 1.34 -1.61
C VAL A 47 -6.85 1.31 -0.59
N LYS A 48 -6.52 0.14 -0.05
CA LYS A 48 -5.36 -0.02 0.86
C LYS A 48 -4.04 0.34 0.19
N THR A 49 -3.88 -0.03 -1.08
CA THR A 49 -2.66 0.28 -1.85
C THR A 49 -2.53 1.79 -2.06
N VAL A 50 -3.63 2.47 -2.41
CA VAL A 50 -3.65 3.94 -2.58
C VAL A 50 -3.34 4.65 -1.26
N LEU A 51 -3.95 4.23 -0.14
CA LEU A 51 -3.65 4.80 1.18
C LEU A 51 -2.16 4.65 1.55
N ALA A 52 -1.54 3.51 1.24
CA ALA A 52 -0.11 3.30 1.48
C ALA A 52 0.79 4.22 0.62
N GLN A 53 0.38 4.53 -0.61
CA GLN A 53 1.08 5.48 -1.47
C GLN A 53 0.95 6.93 -0.96
N ILE A 54 -0.24 7.32 -0.49
CA ILE A 54 -0.48 8.62 0.12
C ILE A 54 0.37 8.79 1.39
N ALA A 55 0.43 7.76 2.24
CA ALA A 55 1.26 7.77 3.45
C ALA A 55 2.76 7.94 3.13
N GLN A 56 3.25 7.26 2.08
CA GLN A 56 4.64 7.42 1.60
C GLN A 56 4.90 8.82 1.03
N ALA A 57 3.94 9.42 0.33
CA ALA A 57 4.08 10.77 -0.22
C ALA A 57 4.08 11.87 0.86
N LYS A 58 3.42 11.62 2.01
CA LYS A 58 3.34 12.57 3.14
C LYS A 58 4.54 12.51 4.08
N ALA A 59 5.26 11.39 4.13
CA ALA A 59 6.44 11.24 4.97
C ALA A 59 7.65 11.96 4.34
N PRO A 60 8.27 12.96 5.00
CA PRO A 60 9.57 13.44 4.60
C PRO A 60 10.65 12.42 5.02
N GLU A 61 11.64 12.20 4.14
CA GLU A 61 12.96 11.61 4.38
C GLU A 61 13.21 10.11 4.02
N PRO A 62 14.45 9.78 3.61
CA PRO A 62 14.74 8.80 2.58
C PRO A 62 14.61 7.38 3.11
N MET A 63 14.03 6.53 2.28
CA MET A 63 14.11 5.09 2.45
C MET A 63 15.58 4.67 2.31
N LYS A 64 16.30 4.60 3.44
CA LYS A 64 17.54 3.82 3.54
C LYS A 64 17.18 2.42 3.02
N PRO A 65 17.89 1.88 2.02
CA PRO A 65 17.69 0.49 1.66
C PRO A 65 17.97 -0.31 2.92
N CYS A 66 16.95 -1.00 3.45
CA CYS A 66 17.20 -2.13 4.31
C CYS A 66 18.03 -3.10 3.47
N ALA A 67 19.35 -3.06 3.67
CA ALA A 67 20.25 -4.09 3.24
C ALA A 67 19.62 -5.42 3.71
N ARG A 68 19.15 -6.22 2.75
CA ARG A 68 18.84 -7.62 3.00
C ARG A 68 20.16 -8.29 3.35
N ILE A 69 20.52 -8.23 4.61
CA ILE A 69 21.60 -9.02 5.21
C ILE A 69 21.08 -10.46 5.30
N GLY A 70 21.83 -11.37 4.69
CA GLY A 70 21.90 -12.78 5.08
C GLY A 70 20.82 -13.68 4.47
N SER A 71 21.22 -14.47 3.47
CA SER A 71 21.49 -15.91 3.63
C SER A 71 20.20 -16.74 3.67
N GLY A 72 19.75 -17.28 2.54
CA GLY A 72 20.39 -18.48 2.02
C GLY A 72 19.89 -19.70 2.80
N TRP A 73 18.57 -19.95 2.79
CA TRP A 73 17.98 -21.18 3.31
C TRP A 73 18.00 -22.27 2.24
N LEU A 74 19.18 -22.46 1.64
CA LEU A 74 19.51 -23.55 0.74
C LEU A 74 20.42 -24.51 1.51
N GLY A 75 19.86 -25.67 1.85
CA GLY A 75 20.54 -26.96 1.86
C GLY A 75 21.78 -27.12 2.74
N MET A 76 21.60 -27.74 3.91
CA MET A 76 22.46 -28.85 4.35
C MET A 76 21.77 -29.56 5.52
N SER A 77 21.12 -30.68 5.22
CA SER A 77 20.84 -31.71 6.20
C SER A 77 21.46 -32.99 5.66
N ARG A 78 22.26 -33.63 6.53
CA ARG A 78 22.98 -34.92 6.38
C ARG A 78 24.46 -34.77 6.01
N ILE A 79 25.29 -34.70 7.05
CA ILE A 79 26.34 -35.68 7.37
C ILE A 79 26.52 -35.61 8.90
N PHE A 80 26.17 -36.68 9.62
CA PHE A 80 26.86 -37.27 10.78
C PHE A 80 25.91 -38.26 11.50
N GLY A 81 26.28 -39.55 11.50
CA GLY A 81 25.60 -40.63 12.23
C GLY A 81 25.27 -41.81 11.33
#